data_AF-A0A821NWD8-F1
#
_entry.id   AF-A0A821NWD8-F1
#
_cell.length_a   1.000
_cell.length_b   1.000
_cell.length_c   1.000
_cell.angle_alpha   90.00
_cell.angle_beta   90.00
_cell.angle_gamma   90.00
#
_symmetry.space_group_name_H-M   'P 1'
#
loop_
_entity.id
_entity.type
_entity.pdbx_description
1 polymer ?
#
loop_
_entity_poly.entity_id
_entity_poly.type
_entity_poly.pdbx_seq_one_letter_code
_entity_poly.pdbx_strand_id
1 'polypeptide(L)' 'VLDACAAPGNKTICLANYLKNKGVLYAIELNRRRFKELNANLKSAGVKCAHTLNDDFLTV' A
#
# COMPACT_ATOMS: atom_id res chain seq x y z
N VAL A 1 -3.37 8.40 5.59
CA VAL A 1 -2.88 8.66 4.21
C VAL A 1 -3.50 7.64 3.28
N LEU A 2 -3.81 8.02 2.03
CA LEU A 2 -4.47 7.16 1.05
C LEU A 2 -3.64 7.13 -0.24
N ASP A 3 -3.31 5.91 -0.70
CA ASP A 3 -2.63 5.63 -1.96
C ASP A 3 -3.57 4.78 -2.82
N ALA A 4 -4.24 5.41 -3.78
CA ALA A 4 -5.36 4.85 -4.55
C ALA A 4 -4.94 3.79 -5.59
N CYS A 5 -3.69 3.83 -6.05
CA CYS A 5 -3.13 2.96 -7.08
C CYS A 5 -1.73 2.49 -6.64
N ALA A 6 -1.71 1.77 -5.53
CA ALA A 6 -0.52 1.60 -4.71
C ALA A 6 0.53 0.68 -5.33
N ALA A 7 0.17 -0.29 -6.17
CA ALA A 7 1.16 -1.24 -6.69
C ALA A 7 2.13 -0.58 -7.70
N PRO A 8 3.43 -0.96 -7.70
CA PRO A 8 4.04 -2.05 -6.94
C PRO A 8 4.45 -1.70 -5.49
N GLY A 9 4.14 -0.51 -4.97
CA GLY A 9 4.32 -0.16 -3.55
C GLY A 9 5.40 0.87 -3.23
N ASN A 10 6.17 1.34 -4.21
CA ASN A 10 7.33 2.22 -3.93
C ASN A 10 6.93 3.57 -3.28
N LYS A 11 5.82 4.17 -3.74
CA LYS A 11 5.30 5.42 -3.14
C LYS A 11 4.78 5.17 -1.73
N THR A 12 4.03 4.07 -1.55
CA THR A 12 3.54 3.60 -0.27
C THR A 12 4.67 3.39 0.74
N ILE A 13 5.80 2.79 0.33
CA ILE A 13 6.99 2.59 1.19
C ILE A 13 7.60 3.92 1.62
N CYS A 14 7.77 4.85 0.67
CA CYS A 14 8.30 6.18 0.97
C CYS A 14 7.41 6.92 1.98
N LEU A 15 6.09 6.87 1.78
CA LEU A 15 5.11 7.44 2.71
C LEU A 15 5.17 6.77 4.09
N ALA A 16 5.23 5.44 4.16
CA ALA A 16 5.37 4.73 5.42
C ALA A 16 6.66 5.10 6.17
N ASN A 17 7.77 5.31 5.45
CA ASN A 17 9.03 5.77 6.03
C ASN A 17 8.92 7.20 6.57
N TYR A 18 8.31 8.11 5.81
CA TYR A 18 8.05 9.49 6.26
C TYR A 18 7.16 9.53 7.51
N LEU A 19 6.13 8.68 7.56
CA LEU A 19 5.26 8.49 8.71
C LEU A 19 5.93 7.74 9.88
N LYS A 20 7.17 7.27 9.70
CA LYS A 20 7.91 6.42 10.67
C LYS A 20 7.11 5.19 11.11
N ASN A 21 6.37 4.58 10.18
CA ASN A 21 5.44 3.47 10.45
C ASN A 21 4.36 3.79 11.51
N LYS A 22 3.96 5.05 11.66
CA LYS A 22 2.90 5.49 12.58
C LYS A 22 1.66 5.97 11.84
N GLY A 23 0.51 5.87 12.50
CA GLY A 23 -0.79 6.21 11.91
C GLY A 23 -1.29 5.13 10.96
N VAL A 24 -2.21 5.52 10.07
CA VAL A 24 -2.88 4.60 9.14
C VAL A 24 -2.66 5.05 7.70
N LEU A 25 -2.16 4.12 6.88
CA LEU A 25 -2.01 4.26 5.44
C LEU A 25 -2.90 3.23 4.76
N TYR A 26 -3.79 3.65 3.86
CA TYR A 26 -4.54 2.74 2.99
C TYR A 26 -3.90 2.69 1.60
N ALA A 27 -3.67 1.48 1.10
CA ALA A 27 -3.02 1.19 -0.17
C ALA A 27 -3.94 0.32 -1.03
N ILE A 28 -4.59 0.92 -2.01
CA ILE A 28 -5.60 0.28 -2.85
C ILE A 28 -4.97 -0.09 -4.19
N GLU A 29 -5.25 -1.29 -4.69
CA GLU A 29 -4.87 -1.70 -6.03
C GLU A 29 -5.92 -2.64 -6.61
N LEU A 30 -6.44 -2.30 -7.80
CA LEU A 30 -7.47 -3.09 -8.47
C LEU A 30 -6.93 -4.43 -9.01
N ASN A 31 -5.74 -4.43 -9.61
CA ASN A 31 -5.23 -5.62 -10.27
C ASN A 31 -4.68 -6.65 -9.27
N ARG A 32 -5.31 -7.83 -9.20
CA ARG A 32 -4.94 -8.90 -8.26
C ARG A 32 -3.48 -9.38 -8.35
N ARG A 33 -2.87 -9.38 -9.54
CA ARG A 33 -1.45 -9.76 -9.69
C ARG A 33 -0.55 -8.69 -9.07
N ARG A 34 -0.79 -7.43 -9.42
CA ARG A 34 -0.05 -6.28 -8.88
C ARG A 34 -0.29 -6.10 -7.37
N PHE A 35 -1.46 -6.47 -6.86
CA PHE A 35 -1.75 -6.51 -5.44
C PHE A 35 -0.86 -7.50 -4.69
N LYS A 36 -0.58 -8.68 -5.25
CA LYS A 36 0.37 -9.63 -4.64
C LYS A 36 1.78 -9.05 -4.58
N GLU A 37 2.22 -8.39 -5.66
CA GLU A 37 3.52 -7.70 -5.73
C GLU A 37 3.60 -6.57 -4.70
N LEU A 38 2.55 -5.74 -4.58
CA LEU A 38 2.42 -4.71 -3.55
C LEU A 38 2.63 -5.30 -2.15
N ASN A 39 1.87 -6.33 -1.77
CA ASN A 39 1.99 -6.95 -0.45
C ASN A 39 3.36 -7.54 -0.18
N ALA A 40 3.96 -8.23 -1.17
CA ALA A 40 5.30 -8.78 -1.05
C ALA A 40 6.35 -7.67 -0.82
N ASN A 41 6.26 -6.57 -1.58
CA ASN A 41 7.19 -5.45 -1.49
C ASN A 41 7.04 -4.70 -0.16
N LEU A 42 5.80 -4.41 0.29
CA LEU A 42 5.56 -3.76 1.58
C LEU A 42 6.08 -4.62 2.74
N LYS A 43 5.86 -5.94 2.69
CA LYS A 43 6.38 -6.88 3.68
C LYS A 43 7.90 -6.90 3.68
N SER A 44 8.53 -6.98 2.51
CA SER A 44 10.00 -6.98 2.39
C SER A 44 10.63 -5.67 2.84
N ALA A 45 9.93 -4.54 2.67
CA ALA A 45 10.37 -3.22 3.14
C ALA A 45 10.06 -2.94 4.62
N GLY A 46 9.43 -3.88 5.33
CA GLY A 46 9.11 -3.73 6.76
C GLY A 46 8.05 -2.67 7.06
N VAL A 47 7.14 -2.41 6.12
CA VAL A 47 6.01 -1.49 6.32
C VAL A 47 4.99 -2.10 7.28
N LYS A 48 4.61 -1.37 8.32
CA LYS A 48 3.69 -1.83 9.39
C LYS A 48 2.39 -1.03 9.48
N CYS A 49 2.38 0.20 8.99
CA CYS A 49 1.22 1.09 9.08
C CYS A 49 0.29 1.06 7.86
N ALA A 50 0.57 0.19 6.88
CA ALA A 50 -0.19 0.10 5.64
C ALA A 50 -1.25 -1.03 5.69
N HIS A 51 -2.49 -0.67 5.33
CA HIS A 51 -3.60 -1.58 5.10
C HIS A 51 -3.83 -1.67 3.59
N THR A 52 -3.68 -2.87 3.04
CA THR A 52 -3.81 -3.11 1.61
C THR A 52 -5.22 -3.60 1.26
N LEU A 53 -5.80 -3.04 0.20
CA LEU A 53 -7.13 -3.43 -0.31
C LEU A 53 -7.03 -3.77 -1.80
N ASN A 54 -7.56 -4.92 -2.20
CA ASN A 54 -7.65 -5.31 -3.61
C ASN A 54 -9.03 -4.97 -4.14
N ASP A 55 -9.24 -3.70 -4.46
CA ASP A 55 -10.55 -3.18 -4.84
C ASP A 55 -10.41 -2.02 -5.83
N ASP A 56 -11.52 -1.61 -6.44
CA ASP A 56 -11.59 -0.36 -7.20
C ASP A 56 -11.71 0.81 -6.24
N PHE A 57 -10.73 1.73 -6.29
CA PHE A 57 -10.71 2.95 -5.50
C PHE A 57 -12.04 3.73 -5.48
N LEU A 58 -12.77 3.74 -6.60
CA LEU A 58 -14.02 4.48 -6.71
C LEU A 58 -15.21 3.82 -6.00
N THR A 59 -15.07 2.56 -5.57
CA THR A 59 -16.12 1.78 -4.92
C THR A 59 -15.82 1.40 -3.47
N VAL A 60 -14.67 1.83 -2.92
CA VAL A 60 -14.23 1.56 -1.53
C VAL A 60 -14.77 2.60 -0.56
#